data_AF-A0A2Z6NIK5-F1
#
_entry.id   AF-A0A2Z6NIK5-F1
#
_cell.length_a   1.000
_cell.length_b   1.000
_cell.length_c   1.000
_cell.angle_alpha   90.00
_cell.angle_beta   90.00
_cell.angle_gamma   90.00
#
_symmetry.space_group_name_H-M   'P 1'
#
loop_
_entity.id
_entity.type
_entity.pdbx_description
1 polymer ?
#
loop_
_entity_poly.entity_id
_entity_poly.type
_entity_poly.pdbx_seq_one_letter_code
_entity_poly.pdbx_strand_id
1 'polypeptide(L)'
;MATLADIGISATINLSSAIMFLLAFAVLRLQPFNDRVYFPKWYLKGIRGSPTNSRSAVKNFVNLDSGTYIRFLNWMPAALHMPEPELIDHAGLDSTVFIRIYMLGVKIFAPITLLAFMVLVPINWFGKTLEAPAAKDLTFSDIDKLSISNVPLGSKRFWAHIGMSYVFSAWTCYSLYKEYMIIASMRLRFLASERRRPDQFTVLVRNVPPDMDESVSMMGLLGAKVDAINHYTALIDKLSEEEAKEREKVTNDPNSIMPAAFVSFRTRWGAAVCAQTQQTSDPTVWLTEWAPEPRDVYWENLAIPYFDLNLRRLITNVSMFFLTFFFMIPIAFVQSLANIEAIEKVFPFLKSVIEKPSVKSVIQGFLPGLALKIFLIMLPKLIMAMSKMEGYTSFSGLERRSASKYYLFVLVNVFLGSIDAMVKDTLERAVEPTLNLRLYLQDAYVHPVFKGGEFGKTAVIDDEEENPLIQTKRACRGSKPESDNEAASTTGSC
;
A
#
# COMPACT_ATOMS: atom_id res chain seq x y z
N MET A 1 10.34 -22.08 4.16
CA MET A 1 11.01 -20.86 3.64
C MET A 1 11.41 -21.11 2.19
N ALA A 2 11.27 -20.12 1.31
CA ALA A 2 11.67 -20.25 -0.08
C ALA A 2 13.20 -20.39 -0.18
N THR A 3 13.66 -21.39 -0.92
CA THR A 3 15.08 -21.62 -1.19
C THR A 3 15.56 -20.71 -2.33
N LEU A 4 16.88 -20.58 -2.49
CA LEU A 4 17.45 -19.82 -3.61
C LEU A 4 17.03 -20.40 -4.98
N ALA A 5 16.81 -21.72 -5.05
CA ALA A 5 16.27 -22.39 -6.23
C ALA A 5 14.82 -21.97 -6.53
N ASP A 6 13.97 -21.83 -5.50
CA ASP A 6 12.58 -21.39 -5.66
C ASP A 6 12.50 -19.96 -6.19
N ILE A 7 13.36 -19.08 -5.68
CA ILE A 7 13.49 -17.69 -6.15
C ILE A 7 13.99 -17.67 -7.61
N GLY A 8 15.00 -18.48 -7.94
CA GLY A 8 15.56 -18.56 -9.30
C GLY A 8 14.54 -19.03 -10.35
N ILE A 9 13.75 -20.05 -10.02
CA ILE A 9 12.68 -20.55 -10.90
C ILE A 9 11.58 -19.48 -11.07
N SER A 10 11.12 -18.87 -9.98
CA SER A 10 10.12 -17.79 -10.02
C SER A 10 10.60 -16.59 -10.84
N ALA A 11 11.85 -16.17 -10.66
CA ALA A 11 12.47 -15.10 -11.45
C ALA A 11 12.53 -15.45 -12.94
N THR A 12 12.89 -16.69 -13.28
CA THR A 12 12.96 -17.17 -14.66
C THR A 12 11.60 -17.15 -15.35
N ILE A 13 10.53 -17.57 -14.65
CA ILE A 13 9.15 -17.53 -15.18
C ILE A 13 8.68 -16.08 -15.37
N ASN A 14 8.93 -15.21 -14.40
CA ASN A 14 8.57 -13.80 -14.50
C ASN A 14 9.33 -13.08 -15.63
N LEU A 15 10.64 -13.35 -15.78
CA LEU A 15 11.44 -12.73 -16.82
C LEU A 15 11.07 -13.25 -18.21
N SER A 16 10.88 -14.56 -18.36
CA SER A 16 10.45 -15.16 -19.64
C SER A 16 9.07 -14.68 -20.06
N SER A 17 8.09 -14.62 -19.15
CA SER A 17 6.78 -14.04 -19.44
C SER A 17 6.86 -12.56 -19.79
N ALA A 18 7.68 -11.77 -19.10
CA ALA A 18 7.92 -10.37 -19.44
C ALA A 18 8.50 -10.21 -20.86
N ILE A 19 9.49 -11.02 -21.23
CA ILE A 19 10.06 -11.04 -22.59
C ILE A 19 8.99 -11.40 -23.62
N MET A 20 8.16 -12.42 -23.35
CA MET A 20 7.05 -12.77 -24.23
C MET A 20 6.05 -11.62 -24.40
N PHE A 21 5.69 -10.92 -23.33
CA PHE A 21 4.81 -9.74 -23.41
C PHE A 21 5.46 -8.58 -24.17
N LEU A 22 6.76 -8.34 -24.02
CA LEU A 22 7.48 -7.31 -24.77
C LEU A 22 7.55 -7.64 -26.26
N LEU A 23 7.75 -8.90 -26.61
CA LEU A 23 7.70 -9.37 -28.00
C LEU A 23 6.28 -9.22 -28.59
N ALA A 24 5.26 -9.65 -27.84
CA ALA A 24 3.86 -9.48 -28.25
C ALA A 24 3.49 -8.01 -28.44
N PHE A 25 3.89 -7.14 -27.49
CA PHE A 25 3.72 -5.69 -27.61
C PHE A 25 4.39 -5.14 -28.86
N ALA A 26 5.63 -5.56 -29.14
CA ALA A 26 6.35 -5.07 -30.30
C ALA A 26 5.69 -5.47 -31.62
N VAL A 27 5.15 -6.69 -31.72
CA VAL A 27 4.40 -7.15 -32.90
C VAL A 27 3.05 -6.43 -33.02
N LEU A 28 2.29 -6.33 -31.92
CA LEU A 28 0.96 -5.74 -31.90
C LEU A 28 0.97 -4.23 -32.16
N ARG A 29 2.00 -3.52 -31.69
CA ARG A 29 2.21 -2.08 -31.92
C ARG A 29 2.42 -1.73 -33.39
N LEU A 30 3.02 -2.64 -34.15
CA LEU A 30 3.29 -2.43 -35.57
C LEU A 30 2.06 -2.68 -36.46
N GLN A 31 0.98 -3.24 -35.90
CA GLN A 31 -0.23 -3.51 -36.68
C GLN A 31 -1.05 -2.23 -36.88
N PRO A 32 -1.42 -1.89 -38.12
CA PRO A 32 -2.15 -0.66 -38.43
C PRO A 32 -3.55 -0.59 -37.79
N PHE A 33 -4.22 -1.72 -37.55
CA PHE A 33 -5.52 -1.73 -36.86
C PHE A 33 -5.42 -1.32 -35.38
N ASN A 34 -4.27 -1.56 -34.74
CA ASN A 34 -4.03 -1.20 -33.34
C ASN A 34 -3.43 0.20 -33.16
N ASP A 35 -3.21 0.94 -34.26
CA ASP A 35 -2.50 2.21 -34.22
C ASP A 35 -3.20 3.24 -33.31
N ARG A 36 -4.54 3.24 -33.28
CA ARG A 36 -5.33 4.10 -32.38
C ARG A 36 -5.23 3.70 -30.91
N VAL A 37 -4.94 2.43 -30.61
CA VAL A 37 -4.81 1.91 -29.24
C VAL A 37 -3.43 2.24 -28.67
N TYR A 38 -2.36 2.12 -29.46
CA TYR A 38 -0.99 2.39 -29.01
C TYR A 38 -0.56 3.86 -29.16
N PHE A 39 -1.19 4.63 -30.06
CA PHE A 39 -0.88 6.06 -30.26
C PHE A 39 -2.09 7.00 -30.03
N PRO A 40 -2.97 6.80 -29.03
CA PRO A 40 -4.19 7.56 -28.87
C PRO A 40 -3.92 9.05 -28.63
N LYS A 41 -2.87 9.38 -27.87
CA LYS A 41 -2.48 10.77 -27.58
C LYS A 41 -2.15 11.57 -28.84
N TRP A 42 -1.62 10.93 -29.88
CA TRP A 42 -1.24 11.58 -31.14
C TRP A 42 -2.48 11.93 -31.97
N TYR A 43 -3.51 11.07 -31.91
CA TYR A 43 -4.83 11.33 -32.52
C TYR A 43 -5.59 12.40 -31.74
N LEU A 44 -5.59 12.34 -30.40
CA LEU A 44 -6.25 13.36 -29.56
C LEU A 44 -5.63 14.76 -29.74
N LYS A 45 -4.33 14.83 -30.04
CA LYS A 45 -3.63 16.08 -30.37
C LYS A 45 -3.79 16.52 -31.82
N GLY A 46 -4.36 15.69 -32.69
CA GLY A 46 -4.49 15.98 -34.12
C GLY A 46 -3.18 15.93 -34.90
N ILE A 47 -2.08 15.46 -34.31
CA ILE A 47 -0.76 15.33 -34.99
C ILE A 47 -0.80 14.19 -36.01
N ARG A 48 -1.59 13.16 -35.73
CA ARG A 48 -1.75 11.98 -36.59
C ARG A 48 -3.18 11.86 -37.10
N GLY A 49 -3.34 11.78 -38.42
CA GLY A 49 -4.63 11.55 -39.09
C GLY A 49 -4.82 10.08 -39.47
N SER A 50 -6.07 9.70 -39.75
CA SER A 50 -6.33 8.40 -40.38
C SER A 50 -5.68 8.39 -41.77
N PRO A 51 -5.01 7.30 -42.18
CA PRO A 51 -4.40 7.25 -43.50
C PRO A 51 -5.46 7.55 -44.56
N THR A 52 -5.22 8.56 -45.38
CA THR A 52 -6.07 8.89 -46.53
C THR A 52 -6.04 7.69 -47.49
N ASN A 53 -7.23 7.24 -47.89
CA ASN A 53 -7.49 6.00 -48.63
C ASN A 53 -6.61 5.86 -49.88
N SER A 54 -5.46 5.20 -49.74
CA SER A 54 -4.59 4.79 -50.86
C SER A 54 -3.68 3.63 -50.45
N ARG A 55 -4.21 2.63 -49.73
CA ARG A 55 -3.52 1.37 -49.46
C ARG A 55 -4.47 0.19 -49.64
N SER A 56 -3.95 -0.88 -50.25
CA SER A 56 -4.63 -2.18 -50.38
C SER A 56 -5.19 -2.65 -49.03
N ALA A 57 -6.39 -3.22 -49.01
CA ALA A 57 -7.10 -3.65 -47.80
C ALA A 57 -6.22 -4.48 -46.86
N VAL A 58 -5.37 -5.36 -47.40
CA VAL A 58 -4.44 -6.20 -46.61
C VAL A 58 -3.40 -5.37 -45.85
N LYS A 59 -2.85 -4.32 -46.48
CA LYS A 59 -1.88 -3.40 -45.85
C LYS A 59 -2.52 -2.47 -44.80
N ASN A 60 -3.86 -2.41 -44.75
CA ASN A 60 -4.58 -1.67 -43.70
C ASN A 60 -4.78 -2.52 -42.44
N PHE A 61 -4.61 -3.83 -42.51
CA PHE A 61 -4.73 -4.75 -41.37
C PHE A 61 -3.39 -5.32 -40.92
N VAL A 62 -2.48 -5.66 -41.82
CA VAL A 62 -1.22 -6.31 -41.45
C VAL A 62 -0.02 -5.52 -41.98
N ASN A 63 0.95 -5.27 -41.10
CA ASN A 63 2.26 -4.77 -41.50
C ASN A 63 3.16 -5.95 -41.88
N LEU A 64 3.48 -6.08 -43.18
CA LEU A 64 4.28 -7.18 -43.74
C LEU A 64 5.79 -6.85 -43.87
N ASP A 65 6.22 -5.68 -43.40
CA ASP A 65 7.63 -5.27 -43.53
C ASP A 65 8.53 -5.96 -42.49
N SER A 66 9.25 -7.00 -42.93
CA SER A 66 10.16 -7.81 -42.11
C SER A 66 11.28 -6.99 -41.46
N GLY A 67 11.74 -5.92 -42.13
CA GLY A 67 12.80 -5.05 -41.62
C GLY A 67 12.38 -4.26 -40.38
N THR A 68 11.08 -3.94 -40.28
CA THR A 68 10.52 -3.24 -39.12
C THR A 68 10.48 -4.15 -37.87
N TYR A 69 10.30 -5.47 -38.06
CA TYR A 69 10.34 -6.44 -36.95
C TYR A 69 11.75 -6.75 -36.46
N ILE A 70 12.79 -6.60 -37.29
CA ILE A 70 14.20 -6.75 -36.85
C ILE A 70 14.60 -5.58 -35.92
N ARG A 71 14.02 -4.41 -36.13
CA ARG A 71 14.27 -3.18 -35.34
C ARG A 71 13.32 -3.01 -34.14
N PHE A 72 12.70 -4.10 -33.68
CA PHE A 72 11.60 -4.04 -32.72
C PHE A 72 11.96 -3.45 -31.35
N LEU A 73 13.22 -3.50 -30.91
CA LEU A 73 13.66 -2.91 -29.64
C LEU A 73 13.94 -1.39 -29.71
N ASN A 74 13.89 -0.77 -30.88
CA ASN A 74 14.23 0.65 -31.05
C ASN A 74 13.32 1.60 -30.24
N TRP A 75 12.15 1.16 -29.80
CA TRP A 75 11.24 1.98 -28.98
C TRP A 75 11.78 2.25 -27.58
N MET A 76 12.56 1.32 -27.01
CA MET A 76 13.08 1.44 -25.65
C MET A 76 14.14 2.55 -25.53
N PRO A 77 15.21 2.60 -26.35
CA PRO A 77 16.15 3.72 -26.32
C PRO A 77 15.47 5.04 -26.75
N ALA A 78 14.51 5.01 -27.68
CA ALA A 78 13.76 6.20 -28.07
C ALA A 78 12.91 6.76 -26.90
N ALA A 79 12.31 5.90 -26.07
CA ALA A 79 11.56 6.31 -24.90
C ALA A 79 12.47 6.92 -23.80
N LEU A 80 13.71 6.41 -23.68
CA LEU A 80 14.68 6.90 -22.68
C LEU A 80 15.36 8.22 -23.10
N HIS A 81 15.45 8.52 -24.39
CA HIS A 81 16.12 9.73 -24.91
C HIS A 81 15.21 10.95 -25.08
N MET A 82 13.92 10.86 -24.72
CA MET A 82 13.01 12.01 -24.83
C MET A 82 13.39 13.07 -23.77
N PRO A 83 13.72 14.31 -24.17
CA PRO A 83 14.10 15.35 -23.23
C PRO A 83 12.89 15.81 -22.40
N GLU A 84 13.14 16.16 -21.13
CA GLU A 84 12.09 16.49 -20.17
C GLU A 84 11.16 17.64 -20.61
N PRO A 85 11.62 18.74 -21.23
CA PRO A 85 10.74 19.82 -21.69
C PRO A 85 9.73 19.33 -22.75
N GLU A 86 10.17 18.53 -23.71
CA GLU A 86 9.28 17.94 -24.72
C GLU A 86 8.27 16.98 -24.08
N LEU A 87 8.67 16.26 -23.03
CA LEU A 87 7.77 15.39 -22.28
C LEU A 87 6.69 16.18 -21.53
N ILE A 88 7.05 17.34 -20.95
CA ILE A 88 6.09 18.24 -20.29
C ILE A 88 5.07 18.78 -21.29
N ASP A 89 5.52 19.27 -22.45
CA ASP A 89 4.63 19.76 -23.50
C ASP A 89 3.78 18.63 -24.11
N HIS A 90 4.35 17.41 -24.17
CA HIS A 90 3.67 16.29 -24.76
C HIS A 90 2.64 15.62 -23.83
N ALA A 91 3.01 15.33 -22.59
CA ALA A 91 2.24 14.52 -21.65
C ALA A 91 1.65 15.32 -20.48
N GLY A 92 2.13 16.54 -20.23
CA GLY A 92 1.78 17.36 -19.08
C GLY A 92 2.79 17.24 -17.93
N LEU A 93 2.76 18.22 -17.03
CA LEU A 93 3.65 18.27 -15.87
C LEU A 93 3.43 17.07 -14.94
N ASP A 94 2.18 16.70 -14.64
CA ASP A 94 1.87 15.63 -13.67
C ASP A 94 2.41 14.27 -14.11
N SER A 95 2.27 13.94 -15.40
CA SER A 95 2.85 12.71 -15.98
C SER A 95 4.37 12.71 -15.89
N THR A 96 5.00 13.86 -16.13
CA THR A 96 6.45 14.01 -16.04
C THR A 96 6.93 13.81 -14.60
N VAL A 97 6.28 14.47 -13.63
CA VAL A 97 6.60 14.32 -12.20
C VAL A 97 6.37 12.87 -11.75
N PHE A 98 5.34 12.19 -12.24
CA PHE A 98 5.12 10.77 -11.96
C PHE A 98 6.27 9.87 -12.46
N ILE A 99 6.76 10.09 -13.69
CA ILE A 99 7.94 9.36 -14.20
C ILE A 99 9.18 9.64 -13.35
N ARG A 100 9.35 10.88 -12.87
CA ARG A 100 10.46 11.25 -12.00
C ARG A 100 10.46 10.50 -10.66
N ILE A 101 9.31 10.02 -10.16
CA ILE A 101 9.27 9.15 -8.97
C ILE A 101 10.08 7.87 -9.21
N TYR A 102 9.97 7.26 -10.38
CA TYR A 102 10.76 6.07 -10.73
C TYR A 102 12.24 6.39 -10.89
N MET A 103 12.56 7.51 -11.55
CA MET A 103 13.95 7.97 -11.69
C MET A 103 14.58 8.30 -10.34
N LEU A 104 13.82 8.91 -9.42
CA LEU A 104 14.21 9.15 -8.04
C LEU A 104 14.46 7.83 -7.29
N GLY A 105 13.58 6.84 -7.49
CA GLY A 105 13.78 5.49 -6.96
C GLY A 105 15.12 4.90 -7.38
N VAL A 106 15.45 4.93 -8.67
CA VAL A 106 16.76 4.46 -9.17
C VAL A 106 17.92 5.28 -8.59
N LYS A 107 17.81 6.61 -8.53
CA LYS A 107 18.85 7.49 -7.94
C LYS A 107 19.09 7.21 -6.45
N ILE A 108 18.05 6.86 -5.68
CA ILE A 108 18.16 6.52 -4.26
C ILE A 108 18.75 5.12 -4.11
N PHE A 109 18.13 4.11 -4.75
CA PHE A 109 18.45 2.71 -4.49
C PHE A 109 19.72 2.22 -5.17
N ALA A 110 20.08 2.68 -6.38
CA ALA A 110 21.28 2.19 -7.08
C ALA A 110 22.59 2.36 -6.28
N PRO A 111 22.92 3.55 -5.74
CA PRO A 111 24.13 3.71 -4.91
C PRO A 111 24.02 2.99 -3.57
N ILE A 112 22.84 2.95 -2.95
CA ILE A 112 22.60 2.20 -1.71
C ILE A 112 22.88 0.71 -1.91
N THR A 113 22.36 0.13 -3.00
CA THR A 113 22.58 -1.27 -3.34
C THR A 113 24.06 -1.54 -3.58
N LEU A 114 24.75 -0.71 -4.40
CA LEU A 114 26.19 -0.87 -4.64
C LEU A 114 26.98 -0.87 -3.32
N LEU A 115 26.69 0.08 -2.43
CA LEU A 115 27.40 0.22 -1.17
C LEU A 115 27.05 -0.90 -0.17
N ALA A 116 25.80 -1.36 -0.16
CA ALA A 116 25.38 -2.53 0.61
C ALA A 116 26.10 -3.81 0.17
N PHE A 117 26.25 -4.04 -1.15
CA PHE A 117 26.99 -5.18 -1.69
C PHE A 117 28.49 -5.10 -1.40
N MET A 118 29.07 -3.90 -1.40
CA MET A 118 30.51 -3.72 -1.14
C MET A 118 30.87 -3.82 0.34
N VAL A 119 29.96 -3.41 1.25
CA VAL A 119 30.27 -3.30 2.69
C VAL A 119 29.49 -4.34 3.51
N LEU A 120 28.16 -4.32 3.46
CA LEU A 120 27.32 -5.11 4.37
C LEU A 120 27.34 -6.61 4.02
N VAL A 121 27.31 -6.96 2.73
CA VAL A 121 27.31 -8.36 2.28
C VAL A 121 28.58 -9.09 2.76
N PRO A 122 29.81 -8.59 2.54
CA PRO A 122 31.01 -9.21 3.10
C PRO A 122 31.00 -9.31 4.62
N ILE A 123 30.60 -8.24 5.32
CA ILE A 123 30.58 -8.21 6.80
C ILE A 123 29.67 -9.30 7.37
N ASN A 124 28.50 -9.48 6.77
CA ASN A 124 27.52 -10.48 7.19
C ASN A 124 28.00 -11.89 6.85
N TRP A 125 28.60 -12.09 5.68
CA TRP A 125 29.10 -13.40 5.25
C TRP A 125 30.19 -13.94 6.19
N PHE A 126 31.08 -13.09 6.69
CA PHE A 126 32.13 -13.50 7.64
C PHE A 126 31.61 -13.70 9.08
N GLY A 127 30.33 -13.49 9.34
CA GLY A 127 29.69 -13.55 10.66
C GLY A 127 29.73 -14.93 11.32
N LYS A 128 29.61 -16.02 10.55
CA LYS A 128 29.66 -17.45 10.96
C LYS A 128 28.81 -17.85 12.18
N THR A 129 27.91 -17.00 12.66
CA THR A 129 27.08 -17.27 13.85
C THR A 129 26.08 -18.38 13.58
N LEU A 130 25.51 -18.42 12.38
CA LEU A 130 24.53 -19.44 11.98
C LEU A 130 25.16 -20.83 11.75
N GLU A 131 26.48 -20.90 11.56
CA GLU A 131 27.23 -22.15 11.36
C GLU A 131 27.80 -22.71 12.68
N ALA A 132 27.60 -22.01 13.80
CA ALA A 132 28.12 -22.42 15.10
C ALA A 132 27.38 -23.63 15.68
N PRO A 133 28.04 -24.51 16.47
CA PRO A 133 27.43 -25.72 17.03
C PRO A 133 26.20 -25.49 17.91
N ALA A 134 26.05 -24.27 18.46
CA ALA A 134 24.92 -23.85 19.28
C ALA A 134 23.65 -23.52 18.47
N ALA A 135 23.74 -23.43 17.13
CA ALA A 135 22.63 -23.13 16.23
C ALA A 135 22.02 -24.39 15.58
N LYS A 136 22.32 -25.59 16.08
CA LYS A 136 21.89 -26.87 15.49
C LYS A 136 20.38 -27.05 15.33
N ASP A 137 19.58 -26.34 16.13
CA ASP A 137 18.11 -26.41 16.09
C ASP A 137 17.48 -25.32 15.19
N LEU A 138 18.27 -24.46 14.56
CA LEU A 138 17.77 -23.40 13.68
C LEU A 138 17.79 -23.84 12.22
N THR A 139 16.60 -23.90 11.61
CA THR A 139 16.48 -24.02 10.16
C THR A 139 16.78 -22.65 9.54
N PHE A 140 17.90 -22.53 8.80
CA PHE A 140 18.28 -21.30 8.10
C PHE A 140 18.51 -21.56 6.61
N SER A 141 18.23 -20.56 5.78
CA SER A 141 18.51 -20.56 4.35
C SER A 141 19.88 -19.93 4.06
N ASP A 142 20.45 -20.19 2.88
CA ASP A 142 21.71 -19.55 2.46
C ASP A 142 21.62 -18.02 2.37
N ILE A 143 20.41 -17.48 2.23
CA ILE A 143 20.15 -16.03 2.18
C ILE A 143 20.24 -15.41 3.58
N ASP A 144 19.88 -16.15 4.62
CA ASP A 144 19.92 -15.65 6.00
C ASP A 144 21.36 -15.36 6.45
N LYS A 145 22.35 -16.05 5.86
CA LYS A 145 23.79 -15.77 6.04
C LYS A 145 24.21 -14.37 5.60
N LEU A 146 23.47 -13.76 4.67
CA LEU A 146 23.72 -12.42 4.16
C LEU A 146 23.05 -11.33 5.01
N SER A 147 22.28 -11.71 6.02
CA SER A 147 21.54 -10.78 6.87
C SER A 147 22.28 -10.49 8.18
N ILE A 148 21.76 -9.54 8.96
CA ILE A 148 22.30 -9.18 10.27
C ILE A 148 22.26 -10.33 11.27
N SER A 149 21.42 -11.35 11.06
CA SER A 149 21.31 -12.52 11.95
C SER A 149 22.60 -13.35 12.01
N ASN A 150 23.47 -13.25 11.01
CA ASN A 150 24.74 -13.96 11.00
C ASN A 150 25.85 -13.23 11.80
N VAL A 151 25.60 -11.99 12.27
CA VAL A 151 26.58 -11.19 13.02
C VAL A 151 26.53 -11.57 14.51
N PRO A 152 27.68 -11.89 15.15
CA PRO A 152 27.68 -12.33 16.54
C PRO A 152 27.38 -11.19 17.52
N LEU A 153 26.71 -11.53 18.62
CA LEU A 153 26.39 -10.61 19.71
C LEU A 153 27.67 -10.02 20.32
N GLY A 154 27.69 -8.70 20.57
CA GLY A 154 28.88 -7.99 21.09
C GLY A 154 29.97 -7.71 20.06
N SER A 155 29.78 -8.06 18.78
CA SER A 155 30.76 -7.82 17.73
C SER A 155 30.88 -6.35 17.33
N LYS A 156 32.12 -5.90 17.12
CA LYS A 156 32.40 -4.57 16.53
C LYS A 156 31.84 -4.40 15.11
N ARG A 157 31.51 -5.50 14.42
CA ARG A 157 30.91 -5.49 13.07
C ARG A 157 29.53 -4.84 13.04
N PHE A 158 28.79 -4.86 14.15
CA PHE A 158 27.47 -4.23 14.24
C PHE A 158 27.53 -2.71 14.02
N TRP A 159 28.64 -2.05 14.40
CA TRP A 159 28.84 -0.62 14.14
C TRP A 159 28.81 -0.27 12.66
N ALA A 160 29.20 -1.20 11.78
CA ALA A 160 29.08 -0.98 10.34
C ALA A 160 27.62 -0.85 9.92
N HIS A 161 26.70 -1.64 10.47
CA HIS A 161 25.26 -1.51 10.18
C HIS A 161 24.68 -0.17 10.64
N ILE A 162 25.07 0.28 11.84
CA ILE A 162 24.66 1.58 12.37
C ILE A 162 25.20 2.71 11.48
N GLY A 163 26.51 2.72 11.19
CA GLY A 163 27.10 3.76 10.32
C GLY A 163 26.45 3.79 8.95
N MET A 164 26.20 2.61 8.37
CA MET A 164 25.53 2.45 7.09
C MET A 164 24.07 2.93 7.09
N SER A 165 23.33 2.74 8.18
CA SER A 165 21.95 3.24 8.28
C SER A 165 21.91 4.77 8.28
N TYR A 166 22.87 5.44 8.93
CA TYR A 166 23.03 6.89 8.85
C TYR A 166 23.40 7.36 7.43
N VAL A 167 24.34 6.68 6.77
CA VAL A 167 24.73 7.00 5.39
C VAL A 167 23.54 6.87 4.43
N PHE A 168 22.78 5.77 4.53
CA PHE A 168 21.58 5.55 3.71
C PHE A 168 20.49 6.58 3.98
N SER A 169 20.25 6.91 5.25
CA SER A 169 19.25 7.92 5.63
C SER A 169 19.65 9.31 5.14
N ALA A 170 20.92 9.71 5.33
CA ALA A 170 21.44 10.99 4.87
C ALA A 170 21.37 11.13 3.35
N TRP A 171 21.77 10.08 2.60
CA TRP A 171 21.68 10.06 1.15
C TRP A 171 20.23 10.16 0.65
N THR A 172 19.33 9.43 1.29
CA THR A 172 17.90 9.43 0.94
C THR A 172 17.29 10.81 1.19
N CYS A 173 17.52 11.41 2.37
CA CYS A 173 17.07 12.76 2.69
C CYS A 173 17.64 13.82 1.75
N TYR A 174 18.93 13.74 1.42
CA TYR A 174 19.57 14.64 0.45
C TYR A 174 18.93 14.51 -0.94
N SER A 175 18.74 13.29 -1.44
CA SER A 175 18.12 13.01 -2.74
C SER A 175 16.69 13.52 -2.80
N LEU A 176 15.90 13.29 -1.74
CA LEU A 176 14.53 13.80 -1.61
C LEU A 176 14.50 15.32 -1.59
N TYR A 177 15.36 15.97 -0.81
CA TYR A 177 15.45 17.43 -0.75
C TYR A 177 15.79 18.04 -2.11
N LYS A 178 16.79 17.49 -2.81
CA LYS A 178 17.16 17.95 -4.15
C LYS A 178 16.05 17.76 -5.16
N GLU A 179 15.40 16.60 -5.20
CA GLU A 179 14.32 16.34 -6.14
C GLU A 179 13.08 17.21 -5.83
N TYR A 180 12.78 17.44 -4.54
CA TYR A 180 11.71 18.35 -4.12
C TYR A 180 11.94 19.78 -4.63
N MET A 181 13.16 20.30 -4.50
CA MET A 181 13.53 21.63 -5.03
C MET A 181 13.39 21.68 -6.56
N ILE A 182 13.79 20.62 -7.27
CA ILE A 182 13.64 20.53 -8.73
C ILE A 182 12.16 20.55 -9.10
N ILE A 183 11.32 19.71 -8.46
CA ILE A 183 9.87 19.65 -8.70
C ILE A 183 9.19 20.99 -8.39
N ALA A 184 9.54 21.64 -7.27
CA ALA A 184 9.02 22.96 -6.93
C ALA A 184 9.37 23.99 -8.02
N SER A 185 10.61 24.00 -8.51
CA SER A 185 11.03 24.90 -9.59
C SER A 185 10.33 24.63 -10.93
N MET A 186 10.10 23.35 -11.26
CA MET A 186 9.38 22.95 -12.48
C MET A 186 7.92 23.37 -12.39
N ARG A 187 7.28 23.15 -11.23
CA ARG A 187 5.91 23.58 -10.98
C ARG A 187 5.76 25.08 -11.13
N LEU A 188 6.65 25.88 -10.54
CA LEU A 188 6.61 27.34 -10.66
C LEU A 188 6.80 27.81 -12.11
N ARG A 189 7.76 27.24 -12.84
CA ARG A 189 7.97 27.54 -14.27
C ARG A 189 6.76 27.18 -15.11
N PHE A 190 6.19 26.00 -14.90
CA PHE A 190 5.01 25.52 -15.61
C PHE A 190 3.79 26.42 -15.35
N LEU A 191 3.51 26.74 -14.08
CA LEU A 191 2.42 27.66 -13.70
C LEU A 191 2.57 29.05 -14.33
N ALA A 192 3.80 29.54 -14.50
CA ALA A 192 4.08 30.82 -15.13
C ALA A 192 3.90 30.78 -16.66
N SER A 193 4.22 29.66 -17.30
CA SER A 193 4.08 29.47 -18.76
C SER A 193 2.69 28.99 -19.21
N GLU A 194 1.88 28.50 -18.28
CA GLU A 194 0.59 27.88 -18.60
C GLU A 194 -0.38 28.88 -19.23
N ARG A 195 -1.17 28.40 -20.20
CA ARG A 195 -2.17 29.22 -20.88
C ARG A 195 -3.29 29.63 -19.92
N ARG A 196 -4.10 30.60 -20.34
CA ARG A 196 -5.28 31.03 -19.59
C ARG A 196 -6.24 29.85 -19.46
N ARG A 197 -6.52 29.44 -18.23
CA ARG A 197 -7.51 28.42 -17.87
C ARG A 197 -8.48 28.97 -16.84
N PRO A 198 -9.73 28.47 -16.76
CA PRO A 198 -10.76 29.01 -15.86
C PRO A 198 -10.42 28.81 -14.37
N ASP A 199 -9.76 27.71 -13.99
CA ASP A 199 -9.30 27.41 -12.62
C ASP A 199 -8.44 28.53 -12.01
N GLN A 200 -7.71 29.28 -12.83
CA GLN A 200 -6.85 30.38 -12.38
C GLN A 200 -7.63 31.64 -11.95
N PHE A 201 -8.91 31.75 -12.32
CA PHE A 201 -9.75 32.92 -12.07
C PHE A 201 -10.96 32.61 -11.20
N THR A 202 -11.24 31.33 -10.94
CA THR A 202 -12.45 30.88 -10.28
C THR A 202 -12.14 30.29 -8.92
N VAL A 203 -12.92 30.68 -7.92
CA VAL A 203 -12.87 30.17 -6.55
C VAL A 203 -14.17 29.42 -6.29
N LEU A 204 -14.06 28.22 -5.75
CA LEU A 204 -15.21 27.46 -5.26
C LEU A 204 -15.56 27.98 -3.87
N VAL A 205 -16.78 28.49 -3.74
CA VAL A 205 -17.35 28.94 -2.48
C VAL A 205 -18.32 27.87 -1.99
N ARG A 206 -18.17 27.42 -0.74
CA ARG A 206 -19.02 26.44 -0.09
C ARG A 206 -19.62 27.00 1.19
N ASN A 207 -20.73 26.39 1.62
CA ASN A 207 -21.47 26.76 2.82
C ASN A 207 -21.93 28.21 2.79
N VAL A 208 -22.61 28.56 1.69
CA VAL A 208 -23.45 29.76 1.71
C VAL A 208 -24.60 29.50 2.70
N PRO A 209 -24.94 30.44 3.61
CA PRO A 209 -26.03 30.26 4.55
C PRO A 209 -27.32 29.83 3.84
N PRO A 210 -28.03 28.81 4.34
CA PRO A 210 -29.27 28.35 3.74
C PRO A 210 -30.40 29.36 3.98
N ASP A 211 -31.26 29.52 2.98
CA ASP A 211 -32.66 29.91 3.19
C ASP A 211 -33.52 28.64 3.36
N MET A 212 -34.60 28.75 4.13
CA MET A 212 -35.39 27.63 4.66
C MET A 212 -36.35 27.05 3.60
N ASP A 213 -36.25 25.76 3.24
CA ASP A 213 -37.36 24.79 3.05
C ASP A 213 -36.91 23.44 2.40
N GLU A 214 -37.75 22.40 2.55
CA GLU A 214 -37.44 20.95 2.66
C GLU A 214 -37.30 20.07 1.38
N SER A 215 -37.08 18.75 1.62
CA SER A 215 -36.44 17.64 0.86
C SER A 215 -37.32 16.68 0.03
N VAL A 216 -36.72 15.84 -0.84
CA VAL A 216 -37.40 14.77 -1.66
C VAL A 216 -36.65 13.42 -1.67
N SER A 217 -37.39 12.30 -1.82
CA SER A 217 -36.92 10.90 -1.89
C SER A 217 -37.37 10.15 -3.18
N MET A 218 -36.69 9.05 -3.52
CA MET A 218 -36.60 8.42 -4.85
C MET A 218 -37.05 6.93 -4.90
N MET A 219 -37.87 6.63 -5.94
CA MET A 219 -37.98 5.46 -6.85
C MET A 219 -38.25 4.01 -6.37
N GLY A 220 -38.97 3.26 -7.24
CA GLY A 220 -38.99 1.79 -7.32
C GLY A 220 -39.31 1.31 -8.75
N LEU A 221 -38.71 0.18 -9.18
CA LEU A 221 -38.73 -0.32 -10.57
C LEU A 221 -38.97 -1.85 -10.62
N LEU A 222 -39.83 -2.31 -11.53
CA LEU A 222 -39.88 -3.69 -12.06
C LEU A 222 -40.49 -3.65 -13.47
N GLY A 223 -39.80 -4.24 -14.45
CA GLY A 223 -40.24 -4.22 -15.85
C GLY A 223 -39.94 -5.54 -16.56
N ALA A 224 -40.90 -5.97 -17.39
CA ALA A 224 -40.85 -7.19 -18.20
C ALA A 224 -40.11 -6.98 -19.54
N LYS A 225 -39.72 -8.08 -20.18
CA LYS A 225 -38.87 -8.11 -21.38
C LYS A 225 -39.67 -7.73 -22.65
N VAL A 226 -39.17 -6.77 -23.43
CA VAL A 226 -39.82 -6.21 -24.64
C VAL A 226 -38.81 -6.13 -25.81
N ASP A 227 -39.31 -6.04 -27.04
CA ASP A 227 -38.55 -5.90 -28.28
C ASP A 227 -37.59 -4.69 -28.27
N ALA A 228 -36.30 -4.93 -28.57
CA ALA A 228 -35.21 -4.01 -28.26
C ALA A 228 -35.30 -2.68 -29.03
N ILE A 229 -35.64 -2.69 -30.33
CA ILE A 229 -35.64 -1.46 -31.13
C ILE A 229 -36.74 -0.52 -30.65
N ASN A 230 -37.98 -1.01 -30.62
CA ASN A 230 -39.13 -0.23 -30.17
C ASN A 230 -39.00 0.15 -28.68
N HIS A 231 -38.43 -0.73 -27.85
CA HIS A 231 -38.15 -0.44 -26.45
C HIS A 231 -37.12 0.68 -26.29
N TYR A 232 -36.00 0.65 -27.00
CA TYR A 232 -34.99 1.70 -26.90
C TYR A 232 -35.46 3.02 -27.52
N THR A 233 -36.23 3.01 -28.61
CA THR A 233 -36.86 4.23 -29.15
C THR A 233 -37.83 4.85 -28.14
N ALA A 234 -38.74 4.04 -27.58
CA ALA A 234 -39.66 4.51 -26.54
C ALA A 234 -38.93 4.94 -25.25
N LEU A 235 -37.81 4.29 -24.92
CA LEU A 235 -36.97 4.67 -23.77
C LEU A 235 -36.25 6.00 -24.03
N ILE A 236 -35.76 6.25 -25.25
CA ILE A 236 -35.16 7.55 -25.61
C ILE A 236 -36.21 8.65 -25.48
N ASP A 237 -37.41 8.45 -26.02
CA ASP A 237 -38.49 9.44 -25.94
C ASP A 237 -38.89 9.68 -24.47
N LYS A 238 -39.10 8.61 -23.70
CA LYS A 238 -39.40 8.69 -22.26
C LYS A 238 -38.30 9.40 -21.48
N LEU A 239 -37.03 9.03 -21.69
CA LEU A 239 -35.90 9.66 -21.01
C LEU A 239 -35.74 11.13 -21.42
N SER A 240 -36.06 11.49 -22.68
CA SER A 240 -36.01 12.88 -23.14
C SER A 240 -37.12 13.73 -22.50
N GLU A 241 -38.32 13.17 -22.33
CA GLU A 241 -39.40 13.82 -21.58
C GLU A 241 -39.07 13.95 -20.10
N GLU A 242 -38.53 12.89 -19.48
CA GLU A 242 -38.06 12.92 -18.10
C GLU A 242 -36.95 13.96 -17.93
N GLU A 243 -35.98 14.03 -18.85
CA GLU A 243 -34.93 15.05 -18.86
C GLU A 243 -35.51 16.47 -18.96
N ALA A 244 -36.46 16.70 -19.86
CA ALA A 244 -37.10 18.01 -20.00
C ALA A 244 -37.87 18.42 -18.73
N LYS A 245 -38.65 17.49 -18.16
CA LYS A 245 -39.38 17.69 -16.91
C LYS A 245 -38.44 17.97 -15.73
N GLU A 246 -37.37 17.18 -15.60
CA GLU A 246 -36.37 17.38 -14.53
C GLU A 246 -35.59 18.68 -14.71
N ARG A 247 -35.24 19.08 -15.93
CA ARG A 247 -34.60 20.38 -16.20
C ARG A 247 -35.51 21.54 -15.82
N GLU A 248 -36.79 21.47 -16.15
CA GLU A 248 -37.77 22.49 -15.78
C GLU A 248 -37.95 22.57 -14.26
N LYS A 249 -38.09 21.41 -13.59
CA LYS A 249 -38.14 21.34 -12.13
C LYS A 249 -36.91 21.96 -11.49
N VAL A 250 -35.71 21.53 -11.84
CA VAL A 250 -34.45 22.05 -11.25
C VAL A 250 -34.26 23.54 -11.51
N THR A 251 -34.72 24.05 -12.65
CA THR A 251 -34.61 25.49 -12.98
C THR A 251 -35.59 26.33 -12.18
N ASN A 252 -36.78 25.80 -11.90
CA ASN A 252 -37.87 26.51 -11.22
C ASN A 252 -37.90 26.26 -9.69
N ASP A 253 -37.25 25.19 -9.22
CA ASP A 253 -37.20 24.79 -7.83
C ASP A 253 -36.04 25.47 -7.08
N PRO A 254 -36.32 26.41 -6.16
CA PRO A 254 -35.27 27.05 -5.36
C PRO A 254 -34.53 26.06 -4.45
N ASN A 255 -35.15 24.93 -4.08
CA ASN A 255 -34.54 23.93 -3.20
C ASN A 255 -33.48 23.08 -3.93
N SER A 256 -33.48 23.10 -5.27
CA SER A 256 -32.46 22.46 -6.09
C SER A 256 -31.15 23.27 -6.15
N ILE A 257 -31.14 24.49 -5.62
CA ILE A 257 -29.95 25.35 -5.56
C ILE A 257 -29.09 24.93 -4.36
N MET A 258 -27.90 24.41 -4.67
CA MET A 258 -26.93 24.05 -3.64
C MET A 258 -26.31 25.31 -3.00
N PRO A 259 -25.97 25.30 -1.69
CA PRO A 259 -25.25 26.39 -1.02
C PRO A 259 -23.76 26.42 -1.39
N ALA A 260 -23.47 26.32 -2.69
CA ALA A 260 -22.14 26.35 -3.28
C ALA A 260 -22.17 27.10 -4.61
N ALA A 261 -21.13 27.89 -4.88
CA ALA A 261 -21.04 28.70 -6.09
C ALA A 261 -19.61 28.77 -6.61
N PHE A 262 -19.47 28.93 -7.92
CA PHE A 262 -18.20 29.22 -8.58
C PHE A 262 -18.09 30.73 -8.80
N VAL A 263 -17.27 31.41 -8.02
CA VAL A 263 -17.07 32.87 -8.09
C VAL A 263 -15.86 33.15 -8.97
N SER A 264 -16.06 33.91 -10.04
CA SER A 264 -14.99 34.25 -10.99
C SER A 264 -14.52 35.69 -10.86
N PHE A 265 -13.22 35.90 -10.90
CA PHE A 265 -12.57 37.20 -10.74
C PHE A 265 -12.00 37.71 -12.07
N ARG A 266 -11.88 39.03 -12.21
CA ARG A 266 -11.25 39.67 -13.39
C ARG A 266 -9.75 39.36 -13.48
N THR A 267 -9.08 39.21 -12.34
CA THR A 267 -7.63 38.99 -12.24
C THR A 267 -7.31 37.71 -11.47
N ARG A 268 -6.21 37.04 -11.86
CA ARG A 268 -5.69 35.86 -11.13
C ARG A 268 -5.33 36.20 -9.69
N TRP A 269 -4.80 37.40 -9.48
CA TRP A 269 -4.45 37.89 -8.15
C TRP A 269 -5.67 38.04 -7.24
N GLY A 270 -6.81 38.56 -7.76
CA GLY A 270 -8.05 38.66 -6.98
C GLY A 270 -8.58 37.29 -6.54
N ALA A 271 -8.55 36.31 -7.45
CA ALA A 271 -8.89 34.93 -7.11
C ALA A 271 -7.94 34.33 -6.06
N ALA A 272 -6.63 34.58 -6.20
CA ALA A 272 -5.62 34.08 -5.28
C ALA A 272 -5.75 34.63 -3.86
N VAL A 273 -6.09 35.91 -3.73
CA VAL A 273 -6.37 36.54 -2.43
C VAL A 273 -7.63 35.91 -1.83
N CYS A 274 -8.72 35.86 -2.59
CA CYS A 274 -9.99 35.32 -2.10
C CYS A 274 -9.86 33.88 -1.59
N ALA A 275 -9.19 33.00 -2.34
CA ALA A 275 -9.01 31.58 -1.97
C ALA A 275 -8.08 31.34 -0.77
N GLN A 276 -7.34 32.35 -0.30
CA GLN A 276 -6.37 32.21 0.79
C GLN A 276 -6.76 32.97 2.06
N THR A 277 -7.77 33.85 1.99
CA THR A 277 -8.22 34.66 3.12
C THR A 277 -9.49 34.10 3.73
N GLN A 278 -9.57 34.13 5.07
CA GLN A 278 -10.81 33.90 5.80
C GLN A 278 -11.80 35.04 5.50
N GLN A 279 -13.02 34.70 5.06
CA GLN A 279 -14.00 35.70 4.59
C GLN A 279 -14.87 36.28 5.72
N THR A 280 -15.17 35.48 6.74
CA THR A 280 -16.03 35.85 7.87
C THR A 280 -15.45 35.41 9.20
N SER A 281 -15.92 35.98 10.30
CA SER A 281 -15.49 35.64 11.67
C SER A 281 -15.74 34.16 12.01
N ASP A 282 -16.78 33.55 11.43
CA ASP A 282 -17.05 32.11 11.54
C ASP A 282 -16.21 31.33 10.51
N PRO A 283 -15.31 30.43 10.92
CA PRO A 283 -14.48 29.66 9.99
C PRO A 283 -15.24 28.59 9.21
N THR A 284 -16.53 28.36 9.48
CA THR A 284 -17.32 27.30 8.83
C THR A 284 -18.23 27.79 7.71
N VAL A 285 -18.37 29.10 7.54
CA VAL A 285 -19.25 29.73 6.55
C VAL A 285 -18.40 30.44 5.50
N TRP A 286 -18.88 30.53 4.25
CA TRP A 286 -18.13 31.15 3.15
C TRP A 286 -16.73 30.54 2.96
N LEU A 287 -16.66 29.21 2.99
CA LEU A 287 -15.43 28.47 2.77
C LEU A 287 -14.99 28.66 1.32
N THR A 288 -13.78 29.18 1.13
CA THR A 288 -13.21 29.45 -0.18
C THR A 288 -12.08 28.47 -0.47
N GLU A 289 -12.17 27.80 -1.62
CA GLU A 289 -11.15 26.88 -2.11
C GLU A 289 -10.85 27.18 -3.58
N TRP A 290 -9.64 26.85 -4.04
CA TRP A 290 -9.34 26.91 -5.47
C TRP A 290 -10.29 26.01 -6.26
N ALA A 291 -11.02 26.56 -7.23
CA ALA A 291 -11.88 25.75 -8.05
C ALA A 291 -11.02 24.82 -8.94
N PRO A 292 -11.32 23.50 -8.97
CA PRO A 292 -10.65 22.60 -9.90
C PRO A 292 -11.03 22.95 -11.34
N GLU A 293 -10.25 22.45 -12.30
CA GLU A 293 -10.62 22.57 -13.72
C GLU A 293 -12.01 21.96 -13.96
N PRO A 294 -12.87 22.52 -14.83
CA PRO A 294 -14.22 22.00 -15.04
C PRO A 294 -14.33 20.50 -15.36
N ARG A 295 -13.27 19.92 -15.93
CA ARG A 295 -13.15 18.47 -16.21
C ARG A 295 -12.77 17.64 -14.98
N ASP A 296 -12.12 18.27 -14.01
CA ASP A 296 -11.68 17.69 -12.75
C ASP A 296 -12.74 17.84 -11.64
N VAL A 297 -13.81 18.61 -11.86
CA VAL A 297 -14.93 18.75 -10.91
C VAL A 297 -15.73 17.44 -10.81
N TYR A 298 -15.89 16.93 -9.60
CA TYR A 298 -16.81 15.84 -9.28
C TYR A 298 -18.13 16.39 -8.74
N TRP A 299 -19.10 16.55 -9.64
CA TRP A 299 -20.36 17.27 -9.39
C TRP A 299 -21.22 16.65 -8.28
N GLU A 300 -21.26 15.32 -8.18
CA GLU A 300 -22.09 14.61 -7.19
C GLU A 300 -21.77 14.99 -5.74
N ASN A 301 -20.53 15.41 -5.45
CA ASN A 301 -20.10 15.75 -4.09
C ASN A 301 -20.23 17.24 -3.75
N LEU A 302 -20.60 18.10 -4.71
CA LEU A 302 -20.79 19.53 -4.44
C LEU A 302 -22.01 19.80 -3.57
N ALA A 303 -23.04 18.95 -3.68
CA ALA A 303 -24.31 19.08 -2.96
C ALA A 303 -24.22 18.77 -1.46
N ILE A 304 -23.10 18.20 -0.99
CA ILE A 304 -23.01 17.68 0.38
C ILE A 304 -22.77 18.85 1.36
N PRO A 305 -23.62 19.02 2.39
CA PRO A 305 -23.43 20.05 3.40
C PRO A 305 -22.22 19.73 4.29
N TYR A 306 -21.62 20.76 4.88
CA TYR A 306 -20.34 20.62 5.57
C TYR A 306 -20.36 19.74 6.82
N PHE A 307 -21.42 19.82 7.62
CA PHE A 307 -21.54 18.96 8.79
C PHE A 307 -21.61 17.47 8.41
N ASP A 308 -22.31 17.15 7.32
CA ASP A 308 -22.37 15.79 6.78
C ASP A 308 -21.00 15.30 6.28
N LEU A 309 -20.14 16.20 5.78
CA LEU A 309 -18.77 15.81 5.38
C LEU A 309 -18.00 15.23 6.56
N ASN A 310 -18.11 15.83 7.75
CA ASN A 310 -17.39 15.36 8.93
C ASN A 310 -17.88 13.97 9.36
N LEU A 311 -19.20 13.75 9.36
CA LEU A 311 -19.79 12.45 9.67
C LEU A 311 -19.40 11.40 8.61
N ARG A 312 -19.50 11.72 7.31
CA ARG A 312 -19.11 10.82 6.21
C ARG A 312 -17.63 10.45 6.27
N ARG A 313 -16.76 11.40 6.59
CA ARG A 313 -15.32 11.16 6.78
C ARG A 313 -15.06 10.29 7.99
N LEU A 314 -15.75 10.50 9.10
CA LEU A 314 -15.66 9.64 10.27
C LEU A 314 -16.08 8.21 9.95
N ILE A 315 -17.26 8.03 9.33
CA ILE A 315 -17.76 6.72 8.88
C ILE A 315 -16.75 6.07 7.95
N THR A 316 -16.23 6.80 6.96
CA THR A 316 -15.25 6.25 6.01
C THR A 316 -13.94 5.86 6.70
N ASN A 317 -13.45 6.64 7.66
CA ASN A 317 -12.24 6.29 8.41
C ASN A 317 -12.46 5.04 9.28
N VAL A 318 -13.62 4.92 9.94
CA VAL A 318 -13.99 3.74 10.73
C VAL A 318 -14.16 2.51 9.82
N SER A 319 -14.85 2.64 8.68
CA SER A 319 -14.94 1.58 7.67
C SER A 319 -13.58 1.19 7.11
N MET A 320 -12.67 2.14 6.91
CA MET A 320 -11.31 1.88 6.45
C MET A 320 -10.49 1.12 7.49
N PHE A 321 -10.66 1.44 8.78
CA PHE A 321 -10.08 0.68 9.88
C PHE A 321 -10.55 -0.78 9.81
N PHE A 322 -11.86 -1.02 9.81
CA PHE A 322 -12.41 -2.38 9.75
C PHE A 322 -12.00 -3.13 8.48
N LEU A 323 -12.01 -2.45 7.32
CA LEU A 323 -11.50 -3.04 6.08
C LEU A 323 -10.05 -3.48 6.26
N THR A 324 -9.19 -2.64 6.86
CA THR A 324 -7.78 -3.01 7.04
C THR A 324 -7.65 -4.25 7.92
N PHE A 325 -8.30 -4.30 9.09
CA PHE A 325 -8.20 -5.44 10.01
C PHE A 325 -8.84 -6.73 9.47
N PHE A 326 -10.07 -6.66 8.96
CA PHE A 326 -10.78 -7.86 8.50
C PHE A 326 -10.24 -8.41 7.18
N PHE A 327 -9.58 -7.58 6.36
CA PHE A 327 -9.02 -8.05 5.09
C PHE A 327 -7.76 -8.91 5.27
N MET A 328 -7.18 -8.98 6.47
CA MET A 328 -6.17 -9.99 6.80
C MET A 328 -6.71 -11.42 6.69
N ILE A 329 -7.98 -11.64 7.03
CA ILE A 329 -8.59 -12.99 7.00
C ILE A 329 -8.65 -13.52 5.54
N PRO A 330 -9.23 -12.80 4.56
CA PRO A 330 -9.17 -13.21 3.16
C PRO A 330 -7.74 -13.34 2.62
N ILE A 331 -6.81 -12.46 3.00
CA ILE A 331 -5.41 -12.58 2.57
C ILE A 331 -4.82 -13.90 3.07
N ALA A 332 -4.94 -14.19 4.37
CA ALA A 332 -4.43 -15.42 4.97
C ALA A 332 -5.10 -16.66 4.35
N PHE A 333 -6.39 -16.59 4.03
CA PHE A 333 -7.10 -17.65 3.34
C PHE A 333 -6.57 -17.89 1.91
N VAL A 334 -6.40 -16.83 1.12
CA VAL A 334 -5.85 -16.93 -0.24
C VAL A 334 -4.40 -17.45 -0.21
N GLN A 335 -3.60 -17.02 0.77
CA GLN A 335 -2.23 -17.47 0.95
C GLN A 335 -2.16 -18.94 1.39
N SER A 336 -3.03 -19.37 2.30
CA SER A 336 -3.06 -20.77 2.76
C SER A 336 -3.51 -21.72 1.64
N LEU A 337 -4.49 -21.33 0.82
CA LEU A 337 -4.88 -22.08 -0.38
C LEU A 337 -3.77 -22.19 -1.42
N ALA A 338 -2.87 -21.21 -1.46
CA ALA A 338 -1.71 -21.21 -2.34
C ALA A 338 -0.50 -21.96 -1.74
N ASN A 339 -0.62 -22.57 -0.56
CA ASN A 339 0.42 -23.41 0.05
C ASN A 339 0.29 -24.88 -0.38
N ILE A 340 1.43 -25.55 -0.53
CA ILE A 340 1.53 -26.93 -1.03
C ILE A 340 0.78 -27.91 -0.14
N GLU A 341 0.94 -27.82 1.18
CA GLU A 341 0.30 -28.73 2.13
C GLU A 341 -1.24 -28.67 2.06
N ALA A 342 -1.79 -27.46 1.85
CA ALA A 342 -3.22 -27.27 1.68
C ALA A 342 -3.71 -27.85 0.36
N ILE A 343 -2.98 -27.61 -0.74
CA ILE A 343 -3.32 -28.13 -2.07
C ILE A 343 -3.28 -29.66 -2.08
N GLU A 344 -2.27 -30.28 -1.46
CA GLU A 344 -2.16 -31.74 -1.36
C GLU A 344 -3.30 -32.39 -0.57
N LYS A 345 -3.84 -31.67 0.42
CA LYS A 345 -4.98 -32.10 1.24
C LYS A 345 -6.30 -31.98 0.48
N VAL A 346 -6.50 -30.90 -0.27
CA VAL A 346 -7.75 -30.63 -1.01
C VAL A 346 -7.82 -31.43 -2.32
N PHE A 347 -6.70 -31.57 -3.02
CA PHE A 347 -6.62 -32.27 -4.32
C PHE A 347 -5.59 -33.41 -4.26
N PRO A 348 -5.93 -34.56 -3.62
CA PRO A 348 -5.00 -35.67 -3.43
C PRO A 348 -4.49 -36.31 -4.73
N PHE A 349 -5.22 -36.16 -5.84
CA PHE A 349 -4.78 -36.64 -7.17
C PHE A 349 -3.63 -35.81 -7.77
N LEU A 350 -3.38 -34.59 -7.27
CA LEU A 350 -2.26 -33.76 -7.71
C LEU A 350 -0.93 -34.14 -7.04
N LYS A 351 -0.92 -35.00 -6.02
CA LYS A 351 0.31 -35.35 -5.26
C LYS A 351 1.45 -35.80 -6.17
N SER A 352 1.18 -36.70 -7.10
CA SER A 352 2.18 -37.20 -8.06
C SER A 352 2.76 -36.12 -8.98
N VAL A 353 2.03 -35.02 -9.21
CA VAL A 353 2.48 -33.88 -10.02
C VAL A 353 3.21 -32.85 -9.17
N ILE A 354 2.76 -32.63 -7.93
CA ILE A 354 3.31 -31.65 -6.98
C ILE A 354 4.67 -32.09 -6.43
N GLU A 355 4.89 -33.39 -6.24
CA GLU A 355 6.18 -33.94 -5.77
C GLU A 355 7.34 -33.71 -6.75
N LYS A 356 7.06 -33.34 -8.01
CA LYS A 356 8.10 -32.94 -8.95
C LYS A 356 8.79 -31.66 -8.47
N PRO A 357 10.12 -31.64 -8.30
CA PRO A 357 10.84 -30.52 -7.70
C PRO A 357 10.61 -29.20 -8.43
N SER A 358 10.51 -29.22 -9.77
CA SER A 358 10.20 -28.03 -10.56
C SER A 358 8.80 -27.48 -10.29
N VAL A 359 7.79 -28.34 -10.12
CA VAL A 359 6.40 -27.92 -9.88
C VAL A 359 6.25 -27.39 -8.46
N LYS A 360 6.90 -28.05 -7.49
CA LYS A 360 6.98 -27.61 -6.09
C LYS A 360 7.48 -26.17 -5.99
N SER A 361 8.60 -25.86 -6.64
CA SER A 361 9.18 -24.51 -6.64
C SER A 361 8.28 -23.46 -7.29
N VAL A 362 7.51 -23.81 -8.33
CA VAL A 362 6.54 -22.89 -8.96
C VAL A 362 5.37 -22.59 -8.02
N ILE A 363 4.83 -23.62 -7.37
CA ILE A 363 3.70 -23.45 -6.45
C ILE A 363 4.12 -22.65 -5.22
N GLN A 364 5.32 -22.87 -4.67
CA GLN A 364 5.81 -22.10 -3.52
C GLN A 364 6.31 -20.70 -3.88
N GLY A 365 6.97 -20.52 -5.02
CA GLY A 365 7.67 -19.28 -5.37
C GLY A 365 6.90 -18.29 -6.23
N PHE A 366 5.84 -18.73 -6.95
CA PHE A 366 5.13 -17.89 -7.92
C PHE A 366 3.62 -17.78 -7.64
N LEU A 367 2.95 -18.90 -7.36
CA LEU A 367 1.49 -18.95 -7.21
C LEU A 367 0.92 -18.01 -6.12
N PRO A 368 1.48 -17.92 -4.91
CA PRO A 368 0.91 -17.10 -3.84
C PRO A 368 0.97 -15.60 -4.16
N GLY A 369 2.04 -15.17 -4.85
CA GLY A 369 2.18 -13.80 -5.34
C GLY A 369 1.16 -13.46 -6.44
N LEU A 370 0.93 -14.39 -7.37
CA LEU A 370 -0.09 -14.22 -8.41
C LEU A 370 -1.51 -14.18 -7.81
N ALA A 371 -1.83 -15.10 -6.91
CA ALA A 371 -3.13 -15.16 -6.24
C ALA A 371 -3.41 -13.89 -5.43
N LEU A 372 -2.42 -13.41 -4.66
CA LEU A 372 -2.51 -12.14 -3.95
C LEU A 372 -2.73 -10.97 -4.90
N LYS A 373 -2.00 -10.92 -6.02
CA LYS A 373 -2.16 -9.85 -7.01
C LYS A 373 -3.56 -9.83 -7.61
N ILE A 374 -4.12 -10.98 -7.96
CA ILE A 374 -5.50 -11.10 -8.48
C ILE A 374 -6.50 -10.57 -7.45
N PHE A 375 -6.32 -10.95 -6.18
CA PHE A 375 -7.19 -10.49 -5.10
C PHE A 375 -7.08 -8.97 -4.86
N LEU A 376 -5.86 -8.42 -4.91
CA LEU A 376 -5.62 -6.99 -4.71
C LEU A 376 -6.09 -6.10 -5.88
N ILE A 377 -6.39 -6.64 -7.07
CA ILE A 377 -6.93 -5.84 -8.20
C ILE A 377 -8.33 -5.25 -7.87
N MET A 378 -9.11 -5.92 -7.02
CA MET A 378 -10.42 -5.43 -6.58
C MET A 378 -10.31 -4.24 -5.62
N LEU A 379 -9.22 -4.19 -4.84
CA LEU A 379 -9.09 -3.29 -3.71
C LEU A 379 -9.06 -1.79 -4.08
N PRO A 380 -8.32 -1.32 -5.11
CA PRO A 380 -8.39 0.09 -5.51
C PRO A 380 -9.79 0.56 -5.88
N LYS A 381 -10.62 -0.32 -6.48
CA LYS A 381 -12.02 0.01 -6.82
C LYS A 381 -12.86 0.21 -5.55
N LEU A 382 -12.68 -0.65 -4.55
CA LEU A 382 -13.35 -0.55 -3.25
C LEU A 382 -12.93 0.74 -2.52
N ILE A 383 -11.63 1.04 -2.48
CA ILE A 383 -11.10 2.24 -1.83
C ILE A 383 -11.55 3.52 -2.55
N MET A 384 -11.64 3.49 -3.88
CA MET A 384 -12.18 4.60 -4.67
C MET A 384 -13.66 4.83 -4.34
N ALA A 385 -14.48 3.77 -4.25
CA ALA A 385 -15.88 3.89 -3.85
C ALA A 385 -16.03 4.51 -2.46
N MET A 386 -15.22 4.07 -1.48
CA MET A 386 -15.18 4.70 -0.15
C MET A 386 -14.76 6.17 -0.20
N SER A 387 -13.76 6.51 -1.02
CA SER A 387 -13.28 7.88 -1.14
C SER A 387 -14.32 8.81 -1.79
N LYS A 388 -15.14 8.30 -2.70
CA LYS A 388 -16.28 9.05 -3.27
C LYS A 388 -17.30 9.44 -2.19
N MET A 389 -17.56 8.57 -1.22
CA MET A 389 -18.49 8.86 -0.12
C MET A 389 -18.02 9.97 0.83
N GLU A 390 -16.72 10.28 0.89
CA GLU A 390 -16.14 11.31 1.78
C GLU A 390 -16.46 12.75 1.36
N GLY A 391 -16.96 12.97 0.14
CA GLY A 391 -17.38 14.29 -0.34
C GLY A 391 -16.26 15.19 -0.85
N TYR A 392 -15.21 14.63 -1.47
CA TYR A 392 -14.22 15.43 -2.22
C TYR A 392 -14.81 15.92 -3.54
N THR A 393 -14.55 17.18 -3.87
CA THR A 393 -15.15 17.90 -4.99
C THR A 393 -14.37 17.81 -6.30
N SER A 394 -13.17 17.21 -6.27
CA SER A 394 -12.35 17.00 -7.47
C SER A 394 -11.91 15.56 -7.64
N PHE A 395 -11.77 15.11 -8.90
CA PHE A 395 -11.21 13.80 -9.21
C PHE A 395 -9.76 13.70 -8.74
N SER A 396 -8.95 14.74 -8.93
CA SER A 396 -7.59 14.85 -8.41
C SER A 396 -7.52 14.67 -6.88
N GLY A 397 -8.48 15.23 -6.14
CA GLY A 397 -8.60 15.08 -4.70
C GLY A 397 -8.98 13.65 -4.28
N LEU A 398 -9.93 13.05 -4.99
CA LEU A 398 -10.36 11.66 -4.81
C LEU A 398 -9.21 10.67 -5.09
N GLU A 399 -8.48 10.84 -6.18
CA GLU A 399 -7.33 10.01 -6.54
C GLU A 399 -6.21 10.12 -5.50
N ARG A 400 -5.86 11.33 -5.06
CA ARG A 400 -4.85 11.52 -4.02
C ARG A 400 -5.26 10.86 -2.70
N ARG A 401 -6.51 11.03 -2.28
CA ARG A 401 -7.01 10.46 -1.02
C ARG A 401 -7.14 8.94 -1.09
N SER A 402 -7.60 8.39 -2.20
CA SER A 402 -7.67 6.94 -2.42
C SER A 402 -6.27 6.31 -2.46
N ALA A 403 -5.29 6.95 -3.10
CA ALA A 403 -3.90 6.53 -3.07
C ALA A 403 -3.31 6.54 -1.66
N SER A 404 -3.58 7.58 -0.85
CA SER A 404 -3.13 7.61 0.55
C SER A 404 -3.73 6.48 1.40
N LYS A 405 -5.03 6.17 1.22
CA LYS A 405 -5.67 5.03 1.90
C LYS A 405 -5.09 3.70 1.44
N TYR A 406 -4.86 3.54 0.14
CA TYR A 406 -4.26 2.33 -0.42
C TYR A 406 -2.83 2.14 0.10
N TYR A 407 -2.04 3.21 0.21
CA TYR A 407 -0.72 3.16 0.84
C TYR A 407 -0.79 2.69 2.30
N LEU A 408 -1.67 3.28 3.11
CA LEU A 408 -1.86 2.88 4.51
C LEU A 408 -2.30 1.41 4.62
N PHE A 409 -3.22 0.98 3.75
CA PHE A 409 -3.65 -0.41 3.69
C PHE A 409 -2.49 -1.37 3.38
N VAL A 410 -1.70 -1.08 2.35
CA VAL A 410 -0.55 -1.92 1.96
C VAL A 410 0.49 -1.94 3.07
N LEU A 411 0.77 -0.79 3.70
CA LEU A 411 1.69 -0.70 4.83
C LEU A 411 1.25 -1.60 6.00
N VAL A 412 -0.02 -1.56 6.38
CA VAL A 412 -0.51 -2.38 7.51
C VAL A 412 -0.61 -3.86 7.12
N ASN A 413 -1.32 -4.19 6.04
CA ASN A 413 -1.63 -5.59 5.74
C ASN A 413 -0.50 -6.35 5.03
N VAL A 414 0.25 -5.69 4.15
CA VAL A 414 1.32 -6.36 3.39
C VAL A 414 2.63 -6.27 4.14
N PHE A 415 3.01 -5.07 4.62
CA PHE A 415 4.28 -4.90 5.33
C PHE A 415 4.20 -5.36 6.79
N LEU A 416 3.35 -4.77 7.64
CA LEU A 416 3.27 -5.20 9.05
C LEU A 416 2.71 -6.63 9.18
N GLY A 417 1.69 -7.00 8.39
CA GLY A 417 1.17 -8.36 8.36
C GLY A 417 2.23 -9.42 8.02
N SER A 418 3.21 -9.10 7.18
CA SER A 418 4.34 -10.02 6.90
C SER A 418 5.28 -10.18 8.09
N ILE A 419 5.46 -9.13 8.90
CA ILE A 419 6.25 -9.18 10.13
C ILE A 419 5.52 -10.03 11.18
N ASP A 420 4.21 -9.83 11.36
CA ASP A 420 3.41 -10.62 12.29
C ASP A 420 3.41 -12.11 11.91
N ALA A 421 3.27 -12.42 10.62
CA ALA A 421 3.39 -13.78 10.13
C ALA A 421 4.78 -14.39 10.44
N MET A 422 5.86 -13.64 10.21
CA MET A 422 7.22 -14.06 10.54
C MET A 422 7.41 -14.31 12.04
N VAL A 423 6.87 -13.44 12.89
CA VAL A 423 6.94 -13.58 14.36
C VAL A 423 6.15 -14.80 14.82
N LYS A 424 4.94 -15.00 14.29
CA LYS A 424 4.10 -16.16 14.60
C LYS A 424 4.78 -17.46 14.20
N ASP A 425 5.33 -17.53 12.99
CA ASP A 425 6.14 -18.65 12.51
C ASP A 425 7.33 -18.95 13.43
N THR A 426 7.99 -17.90 13.93
CA THR A 426 9.14 -18.04 14.85
C THR A 426 8.70 -18.53 16.23
N LEU A 427 7.55 -18.04 16.72
CA LEU A 427 6.97 -18.44 17.99
C LEU A 427 6.48 -19.89 17.96
N GLU A 428 5.79 -20.30 16.88
CA GLU A 428 5.33 -21.68 16.71
C GLU A 428 6.51 -22.66 16.62
N ARG A 429 7.60 -22.29 15.94
CA ARG A 429 8.84 -23.09 15.93
C ARG A 429 9.53 -23.15 17.29
N ALA A 430 9.54 -22.05 18.05
CA ALA A 430 10.11 -22.03 19.40
C ALA A 430 9.29 -22.84 20.42
N VAL A 431 8.02 -23.13 20.09
CA VAL A 431 7.07 -23.89 20.92
C VAL A 431 6.98 -25.36 20.46
N GLU A 432 7.84 -25.81 19.53
CA GLU A 432 7.87 -27.22 19.13
C GLU A 432 8.13 -28.17 20.32
N PRO A 433 7.44 -29.34 20.37
CA PRO A 433 7.27 -30.18 21.57
C PRO A 433 8.51 -30.97 22.00
N THR A 434 9.66 -30.79 21.35
CA THR A 434 10.93 -31.45 21.69
C THR A 434 11.70 -30.71 22.80
N LEU A 435 11.23 -29.53 23.21
CA LEU A 435 11.81 -28.83 24.35
C LEU A 435 11.44 -29.55 25.66
N ASN A 436 12.35 -30.41 26.12
CA ASN A 436 12.30 -30.97 27.47
C ASN A 436 12.47 -29.82 28.48
N LEU A 437 11.35 -29.20 28.90
CA LEU A 437 11.32 -28.08 29.85
C LEU A 437 12.16 -28.36 31.10
N ARG A 438 12.25 -29.65 31.50
CA ARG A 438 13.04 -30.14 32.62
C ARG A 438 14.55 -29.92 32.41
N LEU A 439 15.08 -30.23 31.23
CA LEU A 439 16.50 -30.02 30.89
C LEU A 439 16.82 -28.53 30.76
N TYR A 440 15.92 -27.75 30.16
CA TYR A 440 16.09 -26.32 29.98
C TYR A 440 16.10 -25.56 31.32
N LEU A 441 15.15 -25.86 32.21
CA LEU A 441 15.10 -25.25 33.54
C LEU A 441 16.29 -25.68 34.42
N GLN A 442 16.76 -26.93 34.27
CA GLN A 442 17.93 -27.43 34.98
C GLN A 442 19.22 -26.70 34.55
N ASP A 443 19.38 -26.38 33.27
CA ASP A 443 20.54 -25.63 32.78
C ASP A 443 20.44 -24.11 33.06
N ALA A 444 19.22 -23.58 33.19
CA ALA A 444 18.96 -22.17 33.51
C ALA A 444 19.20 -21.84 34.99
N TYR A 445 18.98 -22.79 35.91
CA TYR A 445 19.18 -22.59 37.35
C TYR A 445 20.64 -22.83 37.80
N VAL A 446 21.49 -23.40 36.95
CA VAL A 446 22.90 -23.63 37.28
C VAL A 446 23.71 -22.37 36.96
N HIS A 447 24.21 -21.74 38.01
CA HIS A 447 25.05 -20.56 37.94
C HIS A 447 26.30 -20.83 37.07
N PRO A 448 26.76 -19.90 36.20
CA PRO A 448 27.81 -20.14 35.19
C PRO A 448 29.13 -20.71 35.70
N VAL A 449 29.44 -20.48 36.99
CA VAL A 449 30.62 -21.00 37.70
C VAL A 449 30.63 -22.54 37.77
N PHE A 450 29.47 -23.18 37.77
CA PHE A 450 29.35 -24.65 37.93
C PHE A 450 29.25 -25.41 36.59
N LYS A 451 29.27 -24.71 35.45
CA LYS A 451 29.14 -25.33 34.11
C LYS A 451 30.44 -25.95 33.56
N GLY A 452 31.57 -25.84 34.28
CA GLY A 452 32.91 -26.15 33.77
C GLY A 452 33.71 -27.25 34.47
N GLY A 453 33.10 -28.07 35.33
CA GLY A 453 33.81 -29.16 36.01
C GLY A 453 33.22 -30.53 35.66
N GLU A 454 34.01 -31.42 35.06
CA GLU A 454 33.69 -32.84 34.95
C GLU A 454 33.54 -33.45 36.35
N PHE A 455 32.32 -33.48 36.89
CA PHE A 455 31.98 -34.33 38.02
C PHE A 455 31.31 -35.60 37.49
N GLY A 456 31.94 -36.74 37.77
CA GLY A 456 31.48 -38.06 37.37
C GLY A 456 30.04 -38.33 37.79
N LYS A 457 29.31 -39.03 36.93
CA LYS A 457 27.97 -39.53 37.21
C LYS A 457 27.98 -40.36 38.50
N THR A 458 27.37 -39.85 39.56
CA THR A 458 26.94 -40.69 40.68
C THR A 458 25.70 -41.46 40.26
N ALA A 459 25.72 -42.78 40.48
CA ALA A 459 24.59 -43.66 40.23
C ALA A 459 23.37 -43.22 41.05
N VAL A 460 22.20 -43.32 40.44
CA VAL A 460 20.91 -43.13 41.11
C VAL A 460 20.80 -44.22 42.17
N ILE A 461 20.81 -43.82 43.44
CA ILE A 461 20.36 -44.67 44.55
C ILE A 461 18.89 -44.32 44.74
N ASP A 462 18.00 -45.27 44.45
CA ASP A 462 16.61 -45.22 44.89
C ASP A 462 16.60 -45.49 46.39
N ASP A 463 16.78 -44.45 47.20
CA ASP A 463 16.56 -44.51 48.64
C ASP A 463 15.17 -43.94 48.97
N GLU A 464 14.25 -44.90 49.08
CA GLU A 464 13.32 -45.08 50.19
C GLU A 464 12.31 -43.96 50.51
N GLU A 465 11.07 -44.29 50.17
CA GLU A 465 9.92 -44.21 51.08
C GLU A 465 10.31 -44.51 52.54
N GLU A 466 10.71 -43.51 53.32
CA GLU A 466 10.45 -43.43 54.76
C GLU A 466 10.95 -42.08 55.29
N ASN A 467 10.05 -41.11 55.41
CA ASN A 467 10.32 -39.91 56.21
C ASN A 467 9.20 -39.77 57.26
N PRO A 468 9.48 -40.00 58.56
CA PRO A 468 8.47 -39.81 59.59
C PRO A 468 8.15 -38.31 59.76
N LEU A 469 6.86 -37.98 59.78
CA LEU A 469 6.37 -36.62 60.03
C LEU A 469 6.74 -36.16 61.44
N ILE A 470 7.75 -35.28 61.56
CA ILE A 470 8.12 -34.64 62.82
C ILE A 470 7.09 -33.56 63.15
N GLN A 471 6.26 -33.79 64.16
CA GLN A 471 5.38 -32.75 64.73
C GLN A 471 6.21 -31.72 65.49
N THR A 472 6.31 -30.49 64.98
CA THR A 472 6.88 -29.37 65.73
C THR A 472 5.84 -28.77 66.69
N LYS A 473 5.94 -29.08 67.98
CA LYS A 473 5.23 -28.36 69.06
C LYS A 473 5.78 -26.93 69.17
N ARG A 474 4.98 -25.91 68.85
CA ARG A 474 5.24 -24.52 69.29
C ARG A 474 4.84 -24.38 70.75
N ALA A 475 5.80 -24.23 71.65
CA ALA A 475 5.58 -23.79 73.02
C ALA A 475 5.64 -22.26 73.07
N CYS A 476 4.52 -21.62 73.39
CA CYS A 476 4.46 -20.20 73.70
C CYS A 476 5.12 -19.95 75.06
N ARG A 477 6.23 -19.22 75.09
CA ARG A 477 6.85 -18.74 76.34
C ARG A 477 6.24 -17.38 76.69
N GLY A 478 5.34 -17.38 77.66
CA GLY A 478 4.74 -16.17 78.21
C GLY A 478 5.74 -15.39 79.05
N SER A 479 5.79 -14.08 78.81
CA SER A 479 6.34 -13.07 79.73
C SER A 479 5.18 -12.25 80.28
N LYS A 480 5.16 -12.04 81.60
CA LYS A 480 4.19 -11.23 82.34
C LYS A 480 4.93 -10.59 83.51
N PRO A 481 4.38 -9.56 84.17
CA PRO A 481 4.21 -8.19 83.70
C PRO A 481 4.94 -7.19 84.63
N GLU A 482 5.06 -5.94 84.22
CA GLU A 482 5.33 -4.84 85.16
C GLU A 482 4.47 -3.63 84.81
N SER A 483 3.88 -3.04 85.83
CA SER A 483 2.89 -1.98 85.81
C SER A 483 3.53 -0.60 85.75
N ASP A 484 2.87 0.39 85.15
CA ASP A 484 2.34 1.55 85.88
C ASP A 484 1.77 2.62 84.92
N ASN A 485 0.68 3.19 85.42
CA ASN A 485 -0.05 4.43 85.10
C ASN A 485 0.67 5.48 84.21
N GLU A 486 -0.06 6.14 83.29
CA GLU A 486 -0.78 7.39 83.58
C GLU A 486 -1.54 7.92 82.35
N ALA A 487 -2.57 8.70 82.61
CA ALA A 487 -3.52 9.26 81.66
C ALA A 487 -3.01 10.57 81.00
N ALA A 488 -3.62 10.94 79.87
CA ALA A 488 -4.26 12.25 79.64
C ALA A 488 -4.19 12.71 78.17
N SER A 489 -5.18 13.52 77.85
CA SER A 489 -5.63 14.00 76.55
C SER A 489 -4.95 15.30 76.08
N THR A 490 -5.33 15.69 74.85
CA THR A 490 -5.52 17.08 74.34
C THR A 490 -4.33 17.86 73.74
N THR A 491 -4.40 18.03 72.41
CA THR A 491 -4.35 19.28 71.61
C THR A 491 -3.28 20.35 71.83
N GLY A 492 -2.60 20.72 70.72
CA GLY A 492 -2.76 22.05 70.09
C GLY A 492 -2.02 23.26 70.67
N SER A 493 -0.95 23.66 69.99
CA SER A 493 -0.66 25.01 69.48
C SER A 493 -0.98 26.25 70.34
N CYS A 494 0.07 26.89 70.84
CA CYS A 494 0.41 28.31 70.60
C CYS A 494 1.92 28.46 70.65
#